data_AF-A0A5M6I2D2-F1
#
_entry.id   AF-A0A5M6I2D2-F1
#
_cell.length_a   1.000
_cell.length_b   1.000
_cell.length_c   1.000
_cell.angle_alpha   90.00
_cell.angle_beta   90.00
_cell.angle_gamma   90.00
#
_symmetry.space_group_name_H-M   'P 1'
#
loop_
_entity.id
_entity.type
_entity.pdbx_description
1 polymer ?
#
loop_
_entity_poly.entity_id
_entity_poly.type
_entity_poly.pdbx_seq_one_letter_code
_entity_poly.pdbx_strand_id
1 'polypeptide(L)'
;MSDPEHGQVILYSYLWAREHDRGEESGRKVRPTCVMLIVAGKDGRQKPLLFPITSRPPGPSTRFVEIPETEARRAKLYTPAWVIVDEFNTDDLKTSWAVEDAEPLGQFSRKFMSRIAAETAAAIRAGAVRRVPRR
;
A
#
# COMPACT_ATOMS: atom_id res chain seq x y z
N MET A 1 -12.30 12.87 1.84
CA MET A 1 -12.35 11.49 1.33
C MET A 1 -13.53 10.78 1.98
N SER A 2 -14.25 9.92 1.25
CA SER A 2 -15.15 8.93 1.88
C SER A 2 -14.33 7.96 2.73
N ASP A 3 -14.98 7.13 3.55
CA ASP A 3 -14.28 6.13 4.35
C ASP A 3 -13.44 5.22 3.42
N PRO A 4 -12.15 5.00 3.73
CA PRO A 4 -11.31 4.14 2.92
C PRO A 4 -11.89 2.73 2.90
N GLU A 5 -11.81 2.06 1.75
CA GLU A 5 -12.27 0.68 1.60
C GLU A 5 -11.11 -0.28 1.32
N HIS A 6 -11.27 -1.51 1.77
CA HIS A 6 -10.29 -2.56 1.55
C HIS A 6 -10.13 -2.84 0.04
N GLY A 7 -8.89 -2.80 -0.43
CA GLY A 7 -8.50 -3.01 -1.83
C GLY A 7 -8.55 -1.78 -2.70
N GLN A 8 -8.95 -0.60 -2.19
CA GLN A 8 -8.88 0.64 -2.95
C GLN A 8 -7.43 0.94 -3.36
N VAL A 9 -7.28 1.55 -4.52
CA VAL A 9 -6.01 2.11 -5.00
C VAL A 9 -6.15 3.61 -5.06
N ILE A 10 -5.35 4.33 -4.28
CA ILE A 10 -5.38 5.79 -4.15
C ILE A 10 -4.08 6.42 -4.65
N LEU A 11 -4.11 7.72 -4.94
CA LEU A 11 -2.91 8.51 -5.16
C LEU A 11 -2.39 9.03 -3.82
N TYR A 12 -1.20 8.58 -3.45
CA TYR A 12 -0.62 8.81 -2.14
C TYR A 12 0.86 9.18 -2.24
N SER A 13 1.27 10.22 -1.51
CA SER A 13 2.65 10.66 -1.36
C SER A 13 3.43 9.70 -0.44
N TYR A 14 3.78 8.55 -1.02
CA TYR A 14 4.39 7.43 -0.31
C TYR A 14 5.82 7.75 0.14
N LEU A 15 6.05 7.65 1.45
CA LEU A 15 7.36 7.76 2.08
C LEU A 15 8.02 6.39 2.20
N TRP A 16 9.16 6.18 1.55
CA TRP A 16 9.91 4.93 1.66
C TRP A 16 10.62 4.82 3.01
N ALA A 17 10.85 3.60 3.51
CA ALA A 17 11.55 3.39 4.78
C ALA A 17 12.95 4.04 4.78
N ARG A 18 13.70 3.95 3.68
CA ARG A 18 15.01 4.63 3.53
C ARG A 18 14.93 6.16 3.56
N GLU A 19 13.77 6.75 3.24
CA GLU A 19 13.54 8.20 3.32
C GLU A 19 13.18 8.58 4.75
N HIS A 20 12.27 7.82 5.37
CA HIS A 20 11.94 7.93 6.79
C HIS A 20 13.18 7.81 7.69
N ASP A 21 14.06 6.82 7.43
CA ASP A 21 15.28 6.59 8.21
C ASP A 21 16.29 7.76 8.10
N ARG A 22 16.13 8.63 7.09
CA ARG A 22 16.89 9.88 6.92
C ARG A 22 16.18 11.10 7.51
N GLY A 23 15.05 10.92 8.19
CA GLY A 23 14.27 11.99 8.80
C GLY A 23 13.34 12.74 7.85
N GLU A 24 13.07 12.19 6.65
CA GLU A 24 12.10 12.81 5.74
C GLU A 24 10.68 12.55 6.21
N GLU A 25 9.84 13.58 6.16
CA GLU A 25 8.44 13.50 6.59
C GLU A 25 7.48 13.40 5.40
N SER A 26 7.91 13.76 4.18
CA SER A 26 7.09 13.69 2.97
C SER A 26 7.63 12.71 1.95
N GLY A 27 6.73 11.90 1.40
CA GLY A 27 7.04 11.10 0.23
C GLY A 27 7.37 12.01 -0.94
N ARG A 28 8.51 11.80 -1.59
CA ARG A 28 8.98 12.67 -2.69
C ARG A 28 8.13 12.57 -3.96
N LYS A 29 7.24 11.57 -4.03
CA LYS A 29 6.49 11.24 -5.23
C LYS A 29 5.13 10.64 -4.89
N VAL A 30 4.10 11.17 -5.53
CA VAL A 30 2.75 10.59 -5.59
C VAL A 30 2.78 9.26 -6.33
N ARG A 31 2.20 8.22 -5.72
CA ARG A 31 2.15 6.86 -6.28
C ARG A 31 0.77 6.26 -6.11
N PRO A 32 0.31 5.46 -7.09
CA PRO A 32 -0.77 4.51 -6.84
C PRO A 32 -0.39 3.62 -5.65
N THR A 33 -1.27 3.53 -4.67
CA THR A 33 -1.03 2.85 -3.40
C THR A 33 -2.27 2.05 -3.02
N CYS A 34 -2.09 0.76 -2.75
CA CYS A 34 -3.16 -0.14 -2.35
C CYS A 34 -3.46 0.00 -0.85
N VAL A 35 -4.73 0.15 -0.51
CA VAL A 35 -5.24 0.23 0.85
C VAL A 35 -5.69 -1.15 1.31
N MET A 36 -5.07 -1.67 2.37
CA MET A 36 -5.52 -2.87 3.06
C MET A 36 -6.02 -2.52 4.45
N LEU A 37 -7.33 -2.63 4.67
CA LEU A 37 -7.91 -2.45 6.00
C LEU A 37 -7.73 -3.74 6.81
N ILE A 38 -7.16 -3.59 8.00
CA ILE A 38 -7.05 -4.66 8.99
C ILE A 38 -7.74 -4.22 10.28
N VAL A 39 -8.29 -5.17 11.04
CA VAL A 39 -8.71 -4.91 12.43
C VAL A 39 -7.48 -5.11 13.31
N ALA A 40 -7.05 -4.06 14.02
CA ALA A 40 -5.83 -4.11 14.81
C ALA A 40 -6.04 -3.52 16.20
N GLY A 41 -5.67 -4.28 17.23
CA GLY A 41 -5.79 -3.87 18.64
C GLY A 41 -7.09 -4.32 19.29
N LYS A 42 -7.21 -4.06 20.60
CA LYS A 42 -8.38 -4.44 21.42
C LYS A 42 -9.59 -3.51 21.21
N ASP A 43 -9.37 -2.35 20.58
CA ASP A 43 -10.42 -1.34 20.31
C ASP A 43 -11.27 -1.68 19.08
N GLY A 44 -10.91 -2.74 18.34
CA GLY A 44 -11.64 -3.19 17.15
C GLY A 44 -11.58 -2.23 15.97
N ARG A 45 -10.72 -1.20 16.02
CA ARG A 45 -10.67 -0.19 14.96
C ARG A 45 -9.95 -0.73 13.73
N GLN A 46 -10.49 -0.37 12.57
CA GLN A 46 -9.83 -0.64 11.29
C GLN A 46 -8.64 0.30 11.14
N LYS A 47 -7.50 -0.25 10.74
CA LYS A 47 -6.28 0.50 10.42
C LYS A 47 -5.91 0.22 8.96
N PRO A 48 -5.67 1.26 8.15
CA PRO A 48 -5.18 1.07 6.80
C PRO A 48 -3.68 0.77 6.83
N LEU A 49 -3.29 -0.28 6.10
CA LEU A 49 -1.93 -0.49 5.65
C LEU A 49 -1.86 -0.05 4.18
N LEU A 50 -0.83 0.69 3.84
CA LEU A 50 -0.67 1.33 2.54
C LEU A 50 0.52 0.72 1.81
N PHE A 51 0.26 0.01 0.71
CA PHE A 51 1.28 -0.69 -0.07
C PHE A 51 1.55 0.02 -1.39
N PRO A 52 2.79 0.42 -1.69
CA PRO A 52 3.08 1.17 -2.89
C PRO A 52 3.03 0.25 -4.11
N ILE A 53 2.55 0.80 -5.22
CA ILE A 53 2.59 0.14 -6.52
C ILE A 53 3.74 0.71 -7.36
N THR A 54 4.49 -0.17 -8.01
CA THR A 54 5.59 0.18 -8.91
C THR A 54 5.36 -0.39 -10.30
N SER A 55 5.72 0.36 -11.34
CA SER A 55 5.84 -0.12 -12.73
C SER A 55 7.28 -0.49 -13.10
N ARG A 56 8.22 -0.37 -12.16
CA ARG A 56 9.59 -0.85 -12.31
C ARG A 56 9.72 -2.22 -11.66
N PRO A 57 10.33 -3.21 -12.34
CA PRO A 57 10.60 -4.53 -11.77
C PRO A 57 11.30 -4.40 -10.41
N PRO A 58 10.75 -4.99 -9.33
CA PRO A 58 11.41 -4.97 -8.03
C PRO A 58 12.73 -5.76 -8.05
N GLY A 59 13.67 -5.39 -7.17
CA GLY A 59 14.94 -6.09 -7.03
C GLY A 59 14.78 -7.48 -6.40
N PRO A 60 15.81 -8.34 -6.48
CA PRO A 60 15.74 -9.74 -6.04
C PRO A 60 15.51 -9.90 -4.52
N SER A 61 15.83 -8.88 -3.73
CA SER A 61 15.63 -8.87 -2.27
C SER A 61 14.28 -8.31 -1.84
N THR A 62 13.49 -7.76 -2.77
CA THR A 62 12.19 -7.15 -2.46
C THR A 62 11.08 -8.18 -2.62
N ARG A 63 10.22 -8.31 -1.62
CA ARG A 63 9.00 -9.12 -1.72
C ARG A 63 7.90 -8.32 -2.39
N PHE A 64 7.27 -8.93 -3.39
CA PHE A 64 6.23 -8.30 -4.17
C PHE A 64 5.16 -9.28 -4.62
N VAL A 65 4.01 -8.74 -5.00
CA VAL A 65 2.97 -9.44 -5.74
C VAL A 65 2.82 -8.77 -7.10
N GLU A 66 3.07 -9.52 -8.17
CA GLU A 66 2.77 -9.06 -9.52
C GLU A 66 1.26 -8.89 -9.70
N ILE A 67 0.87 -7.76 -10.30
CA ILE A 67 -0.51 -7.37 -10.55
C ILE A 67 -0.94 -7.93 -11.91
N PRO A 68 -1.89 -8.87 -11.96
CA PRO A 68 -2.44 -9.35 -13.22
C PRO A 68 -3.10 -8.22 -14.01
N GLU A 69 -3.10 -8.28 -15.35
CA GLU A 69 -3.70 -7.26 -16.22
C GLU A 69 -5.16 -6.96 -15.86
N THR A 70 -5.92 -7.98 -15.44
CA THR A 70 -7.31 -7.83 -15.03
C THR A 70 -7.46 -6.97 -13.77
N GLU A 71 -6.54 -7.09 -12.81
CA GLU A 71 -6.50 -6.27 -11.59
C GLU A 71 -5.96 -4.87 -11.88
N ALA A 72 -4.94 -4.77 -12.74
CA ALA A 72 -4.41 -3.48 -13.19
C ALA A 72 -5.50 -2.63 -13.86
N ARG A 73 -6.32 -3.24 -14.73
CA ARG A 73 -7.47 -2.56 -15.37
C ARG A 73 -8.50 -2.08 -14.35
N ARG A 74 -8.79 -2.85 -13.29
CA ARG A 74 -9.73 -2.44 -12.22
C ARG A 74 -9.25 -1.22 -11.45
N ALA A 75 -7.94 -1.01 -11.40
CA ALA A 75 -7.29 0.09 -10.68
C ALA A 75 -6.68 1.17 -11.59
N LYS A 76 -6.99 1.15 -12.91
CA LYS A 76 -6.46 2.08 -13.91
C LYS A 76 -4.92 2.15 -13.93
N LEU A 77 -4.25 1.02 -13.73
CA LEU A 77 -2.80 0.91 -13.70
C LEU A 77 -2.25 0.48 -15.07
N TYR A 78 -1.08 0.98 -15.42
CA TYR A 78 -0.28 0.44 -16.52
C TYR A 78 0.38 -0.86 -16.11
N THR A 79 0.58 -1.78 -17.06
CA THR A 79 1.32 -3.02 -16.88
C THR A 79 2.66 -2.99 -17.62
N PRO A 80 3.68 -3.71 -17.12
CA PRO A 80 3.67 -4.53 -15.90
C PRO A 80 3.69 -3.67 -14.62
N ALA A 81 3.10 -4.21 -13.54
CA ALA A 81 3.06 -3.54 -12.25
C ALA A 81 3.09 -4.53 -11.08
N TRP A 82 3.59 -4.08 -9.93
CA TRP A 82 3.78 -4.88 -8.73
C TRP A 82 3.37 -4.11 -7.48
N VAL A 83 2.77 -4.80 -6.51
CA VAL A 83 2.57 -4.33 -5.14
C VAL A 83 3.79 -4.77 -4.33
N ILE A 84 4.49 -3.83 -3.69
CA ILE A 84 5.54 -4.17 -2.71
C ILE A 84 4.86 -4.58 -1.41
N VAL A 85 5.26 -5.71 -0.80
CA VAL A 85 4.56 -6.30 0.36
C VAL A 85 5.45 -6.52 1.58
N ASP A 86 6.75 -6.21 1.48
CA ASP A 86 7.68 -6.13 2.60
C ASP A 86 7.86 -4.70 3.15
N GLU A 87 7.17 -3.71 2.59
CA GLU A 87 7.16 -2.34 3.10
C GLU A 87 5.77 -1.72 2.97
N PHE A 88 5.28 -1.08 4.04
CA PHE A 88 4.01 -0.36 4.02
C PHE A 88 3.98 0.82 4.98
N ASN A 89 3.17 1.81 4.60
CA ASN A 89 2.88 2.96 5.46
C ASN A 89 1.65 2.67 6.32
N THR A 90 1.59 3.29 7.49
CA THR A 90 0.38 3.37 8.31
C THR A 90 0.03 4.83 8.54
N ASP A 91 -1.21 5.20 8.25
CA ASP A 91 -1.65 6.60 8.22
C ASP A 91 -3.15 6.70 8.58
N ASP A 92 -3.61 7.86 9.02
CA ASP A 92 -5.06 8.16 9.09
C ASP A 92 -5.47 8.86 7.79
N LEU A 93 -5.97 8.08 6.82
CA LEU A 93 -6.34 8.57 5.50
C LEU A 93 -7.43 9.67 5.51
N LYS A 94 -8.17 9.84 6.62
CA LYS A 94 -9.17 10.92 6.72
C LYS A 94 -8.54 12.29 6.94
N THR A 95 -7.40 12.33 7.63
CA THR A 95 -6.73 13.57 8.07
C THR A 95 -5.37 13.75 7.42
N SER A 96 -4.86 12.72 6.72
CA SER A 96 -3.57 12.73 6.06
C SER A 96 -3.49 13.73 4.92
N TRP A 97 -2.48 14.59 4.98
CA TRP A 97 -2.07 15.49 3.91
C TRP A 97 -1.34 14.76 2.77
N ALA A 98 -0.97 13.49 2.95
CA ALA A 98 -0.28 12.70 1.93
C ALA A 98 -1.24 12.06 0.92
N VAL A 99 -2.55 12.17 1.12
CA VAL A 99 -3.57 11.78 0.14
C VAL A 99 -3.73 12.92 -0.86
N GLU A 100 -3.38 12.66 -2.12
CA GLU A 100 -3.35 13.70 -3.17
C GLU A 100 -4.69 13.85 -3.89
N ASP A 101 -5.43 12.74 -4.00
CA ASP A 101 -6.77 12.69 -4.56
C ASP A 101 -7.69 11.91 -3.62
N ALA A 102 -8.86 12.48 -3.36
CA ALA A 102 -9.89 11.86 -2.54
C ALA A 102 -10.64 10.74 -3.29
N GLU A 103 -10.59 10.72 -4.62
CA GLU A 103 -11.19 9.65 -5.43
C GLU A 103 -10.19 8.50 -5.67
N PRO A 104 -10.55 7.25 -5.31
CA PRO A 104 -9.74 6.10 -5.65
C PRO A 104 -9.63 5.92 -7.18
N LEU A 105 -8.46 5.53 -7.66
CA LEU A 105 -8.25 5.11 -9.06
C LEU A 105 -9.11 3.89 -9.42
N GLY A 106 -9.35 3.02 -8.43
CA GLY A 106 -10.20 1.85 -8.53
C GLY A 106 -9.99 0.92 -7.34
N GLN A 107 -10.36 -0.35 -7.50
CA GLN A 107 -10.34 -1.32 -6.41
C GLN A 107 -9.96 -2.72 -6.89
N PHE A 108 -9.00 -3.33 -6.21
CA PHE A 108 -8.62 -4.72 -6.45
C PHE A 108 -9.69 -5.70 -5.99
N SER A 109 -9.75 -6.87 -6.63
CA SER A 109 -10.67 -7.93 -6.21
C SER A 109 -10.29 -8.51 -4.85
N ARG A 110 -11.30 -9.03 -4.13
CA ARG A 110 -11.08 -9.73 -2.85
C ARG A 110 -10.07 -10.88 -2.97
N LYS A 111 -10.12 -11.63 -4.08
CA LYS A 111 -9.18 -12.73 -4.34
C LYS A 111 -7.74 -12.24 -4.44
N PHE A 112 -7.52 -11.13 -5.14
CA PHE A 112 -6.19 -10.53 -5.25
C PHE A 112 -5.72 -9.97 -3.91
N MET A 113 -6.60 -9.31 -3.16
CA MET A 113 -6.31 -8.83 -1.81
C MET A 113 -5.93 -9.96 -0.84
N SER A 114 -6.59 -11.12 -0.92
CA SER A 114 -6.20 -12.29 -0.11
C SER A 114 -4.77 -12.76 -0.42
N ARG A 115 -4.32 -12.65 -1.69
CA ARG A 115 -2.94 -12.97 -2.07
C ARG A 115 -1.95 -11.94 -1.48
N ILE A 116 -2.25 -10.65 -1.58
CA ILE A 116 -1.44 -9.59 -0.96
C ILE A 116 -1.34 -9.82 0.55
N ALA A 117 -2.45 -10.12 1.22
CA ALA A 117 -2.48 -10.40 2.64
C ALA A 117 -1.65 -11.63 3.03
N ALA A 118 -1.72 -12.71 2.25
CA ALA A 118 -0.94 -13.93 2.49
C ALA A 118 0.57 -13.68 2.38
N GLU A 119 1.01 -12.98 1.33
CA GLU A 119 2.42 -12.63 1.14
C GLU A 119 2.93 -11.65 2.20
N THR A 120 2.12 -10.66 2.56
CA THR A 120 2.43 -9.74 3.67
C THR A 120 2.59 -10.51 4.97
N ALA A 121 1.67 -11.43 5.29
CA ALA A 121 1.74 -12.24 6.49
C ALA A 121 2.99 -13.16 6.50
N ALA A 122 3.40 -13.68 5.34
CA ALA A 122 4.64 -14.43 5.21
C ALA A 122 5.87 -13.54 5.47
N ALA A 123 5.90 -12.33 4.93
CA ALA A 123 6.96 -11.35 5.17
C ALA A 123 7.05 -10.95 6.66
N ILE A 124 5.90 -10.74 7.33
CA ILE A 124 5.83 -10.45 8.76
C ILE A 124 6.42 -11.61 9.58
N ARG A 125 6.01 -12.86 9.30
CA ARG A 125 6.54 -14.04 10.01
C ARG A 125 8.04 -14.21 9.84
N ALA A 126 8.58 -13.78 8.70
CA ALA A 126 10.02 -13.79 8.43
C ALA A 126 10.79 -12.62 9.06
N GLY A 127 10.11 -11.67 9.74
CA GLY A 127 10.74 -10.48 10.29
C GLY A 127 11.29 -9.51 9.23
N ALA A 128 10.82 -9.63 7.98
CA ALA A 128 11.37 -8.93 6.83
C ALA A 128 10.60 -7.66 6.44
N VAL A 129 9.64 -7.22 7.28
CA VAL A 129 8.75 -6.10 6.97
C VAL A 129 9.24 -4.79 7.57
N ARG A 130 9.18 -3.73 6.77
CA ARG A 130 9.35 -2.33 7.20
C ARG A 130 7.98 -1.65 7.30
N ARG A 131 7.63 -1.20 8.51
CA ARG A 131 6.44 -0.38 8.74
C ARG A 131 6.86 1.08 8.93
N VAL A 132 6.30 1.97 8.12
CA VAL A 132 6.56 3.42 8.19
C VAL A 132 5.32 4.14 8.74
N PRO A 133 5.35 4.63 9.99
CA PRO A 133 4.26 5.45 10.50
C PRO A 133 4.28 6.84 9.85
N ARG A 134 3.10 7.34 9.50
CA ARG A 134 2.88 8.67 8.93
C ARG A 134 2.27 9.56 10.02
N ARG A 135 2.61 10.84 9.98
CA ARG A 135 2.21 11.86 10.95
C ARG A 135 1.28 12.87 10.31
#